data_AF-X1Q6F6-F1
#
_entry.id   AF-X1Q6F6-F1
#
_cell.length_a   1.000
_cell.length_b   1.000
_cell.length_c   1.000
_cell.angle_alpha   90.00
_cell.angle_beta   90.00
_cell.angle_gamma   90.00
#
_symmetry.space_group_name_H-M   'P 1'
#
loop_
_entity.id
_entity.type
_entity.pdbx_description
1 polymer ?
#
loop_
_entity_poly.entity_id
_entity_poly.type
_entity_poly.pdbx_seq_one_letter_code
_entity_poly.pdbx_strand_id
1 'polypeptide(L)'
;QGIATAETFRRLGKTDIRIEDQDRAAFVAECKIWRGKEELFKAVNQLLGYLTWRDCKTALILFNKQIAKFNDLLIKVPEALRAHPKFKRALEVGANGEWRFEFFFAEDESRQIIIHVFIFNLYIG
;
A
#
# COMPACT_ATOMS: atom_id res chain seq x y z
N GLN A 1 14.32 23.25 13.40
CA GLN A 1 14.47 23.18 11.93
C GLN A 1 14.57 21.71 11.59
N GLY A 2 13.51 21.12 11.02
CA GLY A 2 13.49 19.71 10.68
C GLY A 2 14.23 19.52 9.36
N ILE A 3 15.33 18.76 9.40
CA ILE A 3 15.99 18.27 8.19
C ILE A 3 15.08 17.16 7.66
N ALA A 4 13.96 17.54 7.05
CA ALA A 4 13.23 16.66 6.16
C ALA A 4 14.10 16.56 4.90
N THR A 5 14.99 15.57 4.87
CA THR A 5 15.73 15.21 3.67
C THR A 5 14.71 14.93 2.58
N ALA A 6 14.72 15.81 1.58
CA ALA A 6 13.88 15.76 0.41
C ALA A 6 13.85 14.34 -0.18
N GLU A 7 12.63 13.87 -0.49
CA GLU A 7 12.31 12.91 -1.55
C GLU A 7 13.43 11.93 -1.93
N THR A 8 13.53 10.80 -1.23
CA THR A 8 14.33 9.68 -1.77
C THR A 8 13.47 8.86 -2.76
N PHE A 9 13.22 9.41 -3.95
CA PHE A 9 12.77 8.61 -5.10
C PHE A 9 13.91 7.70 -5.55
N ARG A 10 13.97 6.45 -5.06
CA ARG A 10 15.00 5.50 -5.51
C ARG A 10 14.62 4.90 -6.85
N ARG A 11 15.34 5.29 -7.90
CA ARG A 11 15.30 4.73 -9.27
C ARG A 11 15.68 3.23 -9.37
N LEU A 12 15.92 2.53 -8.24
CA LEU A 12 16.51 1.19 -8.15
C LEU A 12 15.89 0.32 -7.03
N GLY A 13 14.57 0.42 -6.82
CA GLY A 13 13.78 -0.74 -6.36
C GLY A 13 13.70 -1.05 -4.86
N LYS A 14 13.51 -0.07 -3.97
CA LYS A 14 13.11 -0.36 -2.58
C LYS A 14 12.08 0.64 -2.04
N THR A 15 10.85 0.66 -2.51
CA THR A 15 9.81 1.64 -2.12
C THR A 15 9.87 3.03 -2.77
N ASP A 16 8.68 3.50 -3.17
CA ASP A 16 8.46 4.77 -3.85
C ASP A 16 8.51 5.98 -2.90
N ILE A 17 7.93 5.86 -1.71
CA ILE A 17 8.00 6.88 -0.65
C ILE A 17 8.49 6.23 0.63
N ARG A 18 9.58 6.75 1.19
CA ARG A 18 10.10 6.30 2.48
C ARG A 18 10.58 7.51 3.28
N ILE A 19 9.97 7.71 4.43
CA ILE A 19 10.32 8.77 5.38
C ILE A 19 10.90 8.09 6.60
N GLU A 20 12.11 8.48 6.96
CA GLU A 20 12.85 7.96 8.10
C GLU A 20 13.06 9.08 9.12
N ASP A 21 12.98 8.74 10.40
CA ASP A 21 13.43 9.58 11.50
C ASP A 21 14.42 8.78 12.35
N GLN A 22 15.62 9.32 12.51
CA GLN A 22 16.79 8.62 13.04
C GLN A 22 17.04 7.32 12.23
N ASP A 23 16.83 6.15 12.86
CA ASP A 23 17.03 4.82 12.26
C ASP A 23 15.69 4.06 12.08
N ARG A 24 14.56 4.77 12.07
CA ARG A 24 13.22 4.17 11.99
C ARG A 24 12.47 4.68 10.77
N ALA A 25 11.83 3.77 10.05
CA ALA A 25 10.85 4.15 9.04
C ALA A 25 9.61 4.70 9.75
N ALA A 26 9.36 6.00 9.60
CA ALA A 26 8.17 6.67 10.12
C ALA A 26 6.98 6.48 9.16
N PHE A 27 7.25 6.46 7.85
CA PHE A 27 6.26 6.22 6.81
C PHE A 27 6.85 5.50 5.60
N VAL A 28 6.11 4.54 5.05
CA VAL A 28 6.47 3.80 3.83
C VAL A 28 5.24 3.73 2.91
N ALA A 29 5.40 4.06 1.64
CA ALA A 29 4.35 3.87 0.65
C ALA A 29 4.85 3.40 -0.72
N GLU A 30 4.03 2.57 -1.35
CA GLU A 30 4.23 2.05 -2.71
C GLU A 30 3.19 2.64 -3.65
N CYS A 31 3.63 3.00 -4.85
CA CYS A 31 2.83 3.53 -5.94
C CYS A 31 2.82 2.50 -7.07
N LYS A 32 1.64 2.01 -7.47
CA LYS A 32 1.52 1.04 -8.58
C LYS A 32 0.45 1.42 -9.58
N ILE A 33 0.71 1.14 -10.85
CA ILE A 33 -0.37 1.08 -11.84
C ILE A 33 -1.17 -0.20 -11.60
N TRP A 34 -2.49 -0.10 -11.51
CA TRP A 34 -3.35 -1.28 -11.43
C TRP A 34 -3.21 -2.13 -12.69
N ARG A 35 -2.80 -3.39 -12.51
CA ARG A 35 -2.70 -4.41 -13.56
C ARG A 35 -3.32 -5.75 -13.16
N GLY A 36 -4.06 -5.77 -12.04
CA GLY A 36 -4.69 -6.96 -11.48
C GLY A 36 -4.12 -7.40 -10.15
N LYS A 37 -4.66 -8.52 -9.65
CA LYS A 37 -4.42 -9.07 -8.31
C LYS A 37 -2.95 -9.41 -8.04
N GLU A 38 -2.23 -9.96 -9.01
CA GLU A 38 -0.85 -10.40 -8.80
C GLU A 38 0.11 -9.24 -8.50
N GLU A 39 0.00 -8.14 -9.26
CA GLU A 39 0.81 -6.94 -9.01
C GLU A 39 0.44 -6.27 -7.68
N LEU A 40 -0.84 -6.32 -7.30
CA LEU A 40 -1.30 -5.87 -6.00
C LEU A 40 -0.66 -6.67 -4.86
N PHE A 41 -0.57 -7.99 -5.01
CA PHE A 41 0.02 -8.88 -4.00
C PHE A 41 1.51 -8.62 -3.84
N LYS A 42 2.23 -8.44 -4.95
CA LYS A 42 3.65 -8.07 -4.91
C LYS A 42 3.87 -6.77 -4.15
N ALA A 43 3.03 -5.76 -4.37
CA ALA A 43 3.12 -4.48 -3.66
C ALA A 43 2.84 -4.62 -2.16
N VAL A 44 1.82 -5.39 -1.78
CA VAL A 44 1.56 -5.69 -0.36
C VAL A 44 2.74 -6.43 0.26
N ASN A 45 3.28 -7.46 -0.39
CA ASN A 45 4.44 -8.19 0.11
C ASN A 45 5.69 -7.30 0.26
N GLN A 46 5.91 -6.37 -0.67
CA GLN A 46 6.96 -5.36 -0.55
C GLN A 46 6.76 -4.52 0.72
N LEU A 47 5.56 -3.96 0.93
CA LEU A 47 5.22 -3.20 2.14
C LEU A 47 5.41 -4.02 3.43
N LEU A 48 4.99 -5.29 3.44
CA LEU A 48 5.17 -6.18 4.59
C LEU A 48 6.64 -6.53 4.84
N GLY A 49 7.52 -6.44 3.84
CA GLY A 49 8.95 -6.71 3.97
C GLY A 49 9.79 -5.51 4.44
N TYR A 50 9.26 -4.28 4.36
CA TYR A 50 10.01 -3.08 4.78
C TYR A 50 9.98 -2.81 6.28
N LEU A 51 9.04 -3.41 7.01
CA LEU A 51 8.74 -2.99 8.36
C LEU A 51 9.55 -3.78 9.39
N THR A 52 10.75 -3.28 9.67
CA THR A 52 11.51 -3.73 10.85
C THR A 52 10.89 -3.28 12.17
N TRP A 53 9.91 -2.36 12.15
CA TRP A 53 9.40 -1.69 13.36
C TRP A 53 7.88 -1.53 13.40
N ARG A 54 7.34 -1.60 14.63
CA ARG A 54 5.91 -1.67 14.98
C ARG A 54 5.10 -0.42 14.62
N ASP A 55 5.72 0.75 14.60
CA ASP A 55 5.01 2.04 14.56
C ASP A 55 5.10 2.76 13.20
N CYS A 56 5.48 2.06 12.13
CA CYS A 56 5.52 2.65 10.79
C CYS A 56 4.11 2.78 10.21
N LYS A 57 3.78 3.96 9.70
CA LYS A 57 2.57 4.17 8.90
C LYS A 57 2.81 3.68 7.47
N THR A 58 1.82 3.00 6.89
CA THR A 58 2.00 2.35 5.59
C THR A 58 0.87 2.71 4.62
N ALA A 59 1.22 3.02 3.37
CA ALA A 59 0.22 3.25 2.33
C ALA A 59 0.51 2.50 1.01
N LEU A 60 -0.55 2.17 0.30
CA LEU A 60 -0.53 1.64 -1.06
C LEU A 60 -1.37 2.53 -1.96
N ILE A 61 -0.72 3.17 -2.93
CA ILE A 61 -1.34 4.11 -3.85
C ILE A 61 -1.45 3.43 -5.22
N LEU A 62 -2.67 3.23 -5.69
CA LEU A 62 -2.97 2.58 -6.96
C LEU A 62 -3.45 3.61 -7.97
N PHE A 63 -2.99 3.46 -9.22
CA PHE A 63 -3.42 4.29 -10.33
C PHE A 63 -4.08 3.43 -11.40
N ASN A 64 -5.33 3.72 -11.73
CA ASN A 64 -6.01 3.12 -12.86
C ASN A 64 -5.70 3.91 -14.13
N LYS A 65 -5.07 3.28 -15.13
CA LYS A 65 -4.85 3.87 -16.46
C LYS A 65 -5.55 3.12 -17.59
N GLN A 66 -6.19 1.99 -17.30
CA GLN A 66 -6.60 1.02 -18.33
C GLN A 66 -8.08 0.65 -18.28
N ILE A 67 -8.70 0.68 -17.10
CA ILE A 67 -10.09 0.22 -16.92
C ILE A 67 -11.04 1.41 -17.03
N ALA A 68 -11.85 1.45 -18.09
CA ALA A 68 -12.82 2.53 -18.31
C ALA A 68 -13.87 2.61 -17.19
N LYS A 69 -14.37 1.45 -16.75
CA LYS A 69 -15.35 1.35 -15.66
C LYS A 69 -14.66 1.39 -14.30
N PHE A 70 -14.37 2.58 -13.79
CA PHE A 70 -13.67 2.75 -12.51
C PHE A 70 -14.40 2.09 -11.33
N ASN A 71 -15.73 2.06 -11.33
CA ASN A 71 -16.52 1.39 -10.29
C ASN A 71 -16.19 -0.10 -10.14
N ASP A 72 -15.79 -0.77 -11.22
CA ASP A 72 -15.36 -2.17 -11.14
C ASP A 72 -14.13 -2.32 -10.23
N LEU A 73 -13.26 -1.31 -10.17
CA LEU A 73 -12.06 -1.34 -9.34
C LEU A 73 -12.36 -1.08 -7.86
N LEU A 74 -13.40 -0.30 -7.57
CA LEU A 74 -13.89 -0.12 -6.19
C LEU A 74 -14.35 -1.45 -5.57
N ILE A 75 -14.71 -2.43 -6.40
CA ILE A 75 -15.07 -3.79 -5.97
C ILE A 75 -13.84 -4.72 -6.02
N LYS A 76 -13.12 -4.74 -7.14
CA LYS A 76 -12.01 -5.69 -7.39
C LYS A 76 -10.82 -5.47 -6.46
N VAL A 77 -10.46 -4.23 -6.13
CA VAL A 77 -9.32 -3.93 -5.25
C VAL A 77 -9.51 -4.50 -3.84
N PRO A 78 -10.60 -4.19 -3.11
CA PRO A 78 -10.78 -4.71 -1.76
C PRO A 78 -11.01 -6.24 -1.77
N GLU A 79 -11.65 -6.82 -2.79
CA GLU A 79 -11.74 -8.29 -2.94
C GLU A 79 -10.36 -8.94 -3.10
N ALA A 80 -9.50 -8.37 -3.96
CA ALA A 80 -8.15 -8.85 -4.13
C ALA A 80 -7.37 -8.79 -2.81
N LEU A 81 -7.41 -7.66 -2.09
CA LEU A 81 -6.71 -7.50 -0.82
C LEU A 81 -7.18 -8.47 0.26
N ARG A 82 -8.49 -8.75 0.35
CA ARG A 82 -9.04 -9.75 1.27
C ARG A 82 -8.57 -11.17 0.96
N ALA A 83 -8.25 -11.45 -0.30
CA ALA A 83 -7.74 -12.75 -0.73
C ALA A 83 -6.21 -12.90 -0.50
N HIS A 84 -5.54 -11.89 0.05
CA HIS A 84 -4.10 -11.96 0.32
C HIS A 84 -3.82 -12.91 1.51
N PRO A 85 -2.79 -13.78 1.45
CA PRO A 85 -2.53 -14.75 2.53
C PRO A 85 -2.28 -14.13 3.91
N LYS A 86 -1.74 -12.92 3.93
CA LYS A 86 -1.49 -12.17 5.17
C LYS A 86 -2.63 -11.23 5.59
N PHE A 87 -3.76 -11.26 4.87
CA PHE A 87 -4.93 -10.44 5.24
C PHE A 87 -5.48 -10.90 6.60
N LYS A 88 -5.75 -9.95 7.49
CA LYS A 88 -6.37 -10.23 8.79
C LYS A 88 -7.81 -9.75 8.86
N ARG A 89 -8.04 -8.44 8.64
CA ARG A 89 -9.39 -7.85 8.64
C ARG A 89 -9.44 -6.50 7.94
N ALA A 90 -10.63 -6.10 7.52
CA ALA A 90 -10.90 -4.73 7.11
C ALA A 90 -11.18 -3.87 8.33
N LEU A 91 -10.56 -2.70 8.41
CA LEU A 91 -10.80 -1.71 9.46
C LEU A 91 -11.79 -0.64 8.99
N GLU A 92 -11.76 -0.34 7.70
CA GLU A 92 -12.64 0.64 7.08
C GLU A 92 -12.94 0.22 5.65
N VAL A 93 -14.23 0.14 5.32
CA VAL A 93 -14.70 -0.31 4.01
C VAL A 93 -15.21 0.89 3.23
N GLY A 94 -14.28 1.60 2.58
CA GLY A 94 -14.47 2.02 1.19
C GLY A 94 -15.55 3.03 0.88
N ALA A 95 -15.44 4.28 1.35
CA ALA A 95 -16.06 5.38 0.63
C ALA A 95 -15.06 5.86 -0.45
N ASN A 96 -15.48 5.88 -1.72
CA ASN A 96 -14.80 6.61 -2.81
C ASN A 96 -13.35 6.22 -3.13
N GLY A 97 -12.95 4.96 -2.97
CA GLY A 97 -11.62 4.48 -3.39
C GLY A 97 -10.53 4.54 -2.32
N GLU A 98 -10.94 4.65 -1.05
CA GLU A 98 -10.06 4.68 0.12
C GLU A 98 -10.44 3.55 1.10
N TRP A 99 -9.45 2.77 1.53
CA TRP A 99 -9.68 1.64 2.44
C TRP A 99 -8.55 1.46 3.43
N ARG A 100 -8.88 0.98 4.64
CA ARG A 100 -7.87 0.54 5.61
C ARG A 100 -8.00 -0.94 5.91
N PHE A 101 -6.90 -1.66 5.80
CA PHE A 101 -6.81 -3.08 6.05
C PHE A 101 -5.70 -3.39 7.03
N GLU A 102 -5.95 -4.37 7.89
CA GLU A 102 -4.97 -4.94 8.81
C GLU A 102 -4.42 -6.23 8.21
N PHE A 103 -3.10 -6.34 8.16
CA PHE A 103 -2.36 -7.51 7.68
C PHE A 103 -1.45 -8.04 8.79
N PHE A 104 -1.21 -9.35 8.77
CA PHE A 104 -0.14 -9.96 9.56
C PHE A 104 1.22 -9.59 8.96
N PHE A 105 2.20 -9.34 9.82
CA PHE A 105 3.58 -9.16 9.38
C PHE A 105 4.13 -10.46 8.77
N ALA A 106 5.11 -10.32 7.86
CA ALA A 106 5.62 -11.44 7.10
C ALA A 106 6.31 -12.50 7.99
N GLU A 107 7.12 -12.05 8.96
CA GLU A 107 7.99 -12.91 9.79
C GLU A 107 7.40 -13.27 11.16
N ASP A 108 6.41 -12.50 11.65
CA ASP A 108 5.85 -12.63 13.01
C ASP A 108 4.37 -12.25 13.02
N GLU A 109 3.49 -13.24 13.06
CA GLU A 109 2.04 -13.03 13.02
C GLU A 109 1.48 -12.42 14.33
N SER A 110 2.29 -12.31 15.38
CA SER A 110 1.93 -11.50 16.56
C SER A 110 1.95 -10.00 16.24
N ARG A 111 2.58 -9.60 15.14
CA ARG A 111 2.65 -8.22 14.64
C ARG A 111 1.67 -7.99 13.51
N GLN A 112 1.14 -6.77 13.50
CA GLN A 112 0.12 -6.34 12.56
C GLN A 112 0.51 -5.01 11.94
N ILE A 113 0.14 -4.84 10.67
CA ILE A 113 0.40 -3.65 9.89
C ILE A 113 -0.93 -3.16 9.35
N ILE A 114 -1.19 -1.88 9.55
CA ILE A 114 -2.30 -1.21 8.88
C ILE A 114 -1.78 -0.63 7.57
N ILE A 115 -2.36 -1.05 6.46
CA ILE A 115 -2.09 -0.48 5.15
C ILE A 115 -3.27 0.40 4.75
N HIS A 116 -3.00 1.67 4.51
CA HIS A 116 -3.96 2.59 3.92
C HIS A 116 -3.90 2.50 2.39
N VAL A 117 -5.01 2.17 1.74
CA VAL A 117 -5.06 1.94 0.31
C VAL A 117 -5.87 3.04 -0.36
N PHE A 118 -5.30 3.65 -1.40
CA PHE A 118 -5.97 4.62 -2.25
C PHE A 118 -5.97 4.13 -3.68
N ILE A 119 -7.05 4.37 -4.42
CA ILE A 119 -7.06 4.21 -5.87
C ILE A 119 -7.51 5.48 -6.58
N PHE A 120 -6.70 5.93 -7.54
CA PHE A 120 -6.95 7.10 -8.36
C PHE A 120 -7.29 6.71 -9.79
N ASN A 121 -8.32 7.35 -10.36
CA ASN A 121 -8.67 7.14 -11.75
C ASN A 121 -7.91 8.11 -12.65
N LEU A 122 -7.01 7.58 -13.49
CA LEU A 122 -6.26 8.30 -14.52
C LEU A 122 -6.56 7.76 -15.93
N TYR A 123 -7.64 6.99 -16.08
CA TYR A 123 -8.06 6.50 -17.39
C TYR A 123 -8.46 7.68 -18.29
N ILE A 124 -7.86 7.73 -19.48
CA ILE A 124 -8.21 8.65 -20.56
C ILE A 124 -8.71 7.78 -21.71
N GLY A 125 -9.94 8.04 -22.14
CA GLY A 125 -10.60 7.33 -23.25
C GLY A 125 -10.11 7.79 -24.61
#